data_AF-A0A559J4H9-F1
#
_entry.id   AF-A0A559J4H9-F1
#
_cell.length_a   1.000
_cell.length_b   1.000
_cell.length_c   1.000
_cell.angle_alpha   90.00
_cell.angle_beta   90.00
_cell.angle_gamma   90.00
#
_symmetry.space_group_name_H-M   'P 1'
#
loop_
_entity.id
_entity.type
_entity.pdbx_description
1 polymer ?
#
loop_
_entity_poly.entity_id
_entity_poly.type
_entity_poly.pdbx_seq_one_letter_code
_entity_poly.pdbx_strand_id
1 'polypeptide(L)'
;MYFAVFSVMRLMGKREIGKLSIFDLVISIMIAEIAVFGIEDAHKPLWECLVPMAVLVLIQIALAILAMKNRRIRRFFDGNPSFIINQGQLNREEMRKQRYNLDDLMLQLREQGIDSVQEVQFAILEPTGKLTVFLKEHAGNSDGEQIVSSTEDAESAAHSTTQPSTSMSQKNTDNEMSTEIAYNTNTSNGSRMAKEDLPVLEHPDRIKFTSLPLPLIMDGRVMDSNLEKIEKTRFWLKNQIQQKGAHEFKDVFFCSIDHRGRIFVDKMDPKPSR
;
A
#
# COMPACT_ATOMS: atom_id res chain seq x y z
N MET A 1 39.25 -11.57 5.41
CA MET A 1 37.99 -11.81 4.66
C MET A 1 36.85 -10.91 5.11
N TYR A 2 36.41 -10.92 6.38
CA TYR A 2 35.31 -10.06 6.87
C TYR A 2 35.41 -8.59 6.44
N PHE A 3 36.56 -7.94 6.67
CA PHE A 3 36.76 -6.53 6.29
C PHE A 3 36.67 -6.29 4.77
N ALA A 4 37.10 -7.26 3.96
CA ALA A 4 37.00 -7.16 2.50
C ALA A 4 35.53 -7.20 2.07
N VAL A 5 34.75 -8.18 2.54
CA VAL A 5 33.30 -8.29 2.27
C VAL A 5 32.57 -7.05 2.75
N PHE A 6 32.85 -6.58 3.97
CA PHE A 6 32.27 -5.35 4.51
C PHE A 6 32.58 -4.13 3.65
N SER A 7 33.83 -3.97 3.19
CA SER A 7 34.23 -2.87 2.32
C SER A 7 33.49 -2.91 0.99
N VAL A 8 33.33 -4.10 0.39
CA VAL A 8 32.57 -4.28 -0.84
C VAL A 8 31.10 -3.92 -0.65
N MET A 9 30.45 -4.45 0.39
CA MET A 9 29.04 -4.14 0.70
C MET A 9 28.83 -2.65 0.98
N ARG A 10 29.82 -1.99 1.59
CA ARG A 10 29.79 -0.53 1.83
C ARG A 10 29.89 0.27 0.52
N LEU A 11 30.71 -0.18 -0.43
CA LEU A 11 30.90 0.46 -1.74
C LEU A 11 29.66 0.32 -2.64
N MET A 12 28.83 -0.69 -2.41
CA MET A 12 27.60 -0.96 -3.13
C MET A 12 26.55 0.17 -2.99
N GLY A 13 26.73 1.06 -2.01
CA GLY A 13 25.91 2.26 -1.83
C GLY A 13 24.85 2.12 -0.74
N LYS A 14 23.95 3.11 -0.63
CA LYS A 14 22.93 3.20 0.42
C LYS A 14 21.53 2.72 -0.03
N ARG A 15 21.45 1.76 -0.95
CA ARG A 15 20.13 1.22 -1.35
C ARG A 15 19.52 0.44 -0.18
N GLU A 16 18.33 0.85 0.24
CA GLU A 16 17.53 0.18 1.28
C GLU A 16 17.11 -1.22 0.83
N ILE A 17 16.91 -2.15 1.78
CA ILE A 17 16.68 -3.59 1.52
C ILE A 17 15.47 -3.82 0.61
N GLY A 18 14.39 -3.05 0.75
CA GLY A 18 13.18 -3.13 -0.10
C GLY A 18 13.28 -2.45 -1.47
N LYS A 19 14.40 -1.79 -1.77
CA LYS A 19 14.70 -1.11 -3.05
C LYS A 19 15.96 -1.66 -3.72
N LEU A 20 16.50 -2.77 -3.21
CA LEU A 20 17.64 -3.44 -3.81
C LEU A 20 17.25 -3.96 -5.19
N SER A 21 18.07 -3.63 -6.18
CA SER A 21 17.89 -4.19 -7.51
C SER A 21 18.14 -5.70 -7.46
N ILE A 22 17.52 -6.47 -8.35
CA ILE A 22 17.77 -7.93 -8.43
C ILE A 22 19.26 -8.21 -8.64
N PHE A 23 19.96 -7.31 -9.33
CA PHE A 23 21.40 -7.37 -9.55
C PHE A 23 22.20 -7.23 -8.24
N ASP A 24 21.74 -6.37 -7.35
CA ASP A 24 22.34 -6.15 -6.04
C ASP A 24 22.27 -7.45 -5.20
N LEU A 25 21.15 -8.17 -5.29
CA LEU A 25 20.97 -9.48 -4.65
C LEU A 25 21.92 -10.53 -5.23
N VAL A 26 21.97 -10.68 -6.56
CA VAL A 26 22.83 -11.67 -7.23
C VAL A 26 24.29 -11.44 -6.87
N ILE A 27 24.74 -10.19 -6.88
CA ILE A 27 26.15 -9.86 -6.62
C ILE A 27 26.50 -10.06 -5.13
N SER A 28 25.58 -9.77 -4.22
CA SER A 28 25.72 -10.10 -2.79
C SER A 28 25.93 -11.61 -2.58
N ILE A 29 25.13 -12.45 -3.24
CA ILE A 29 25.28 -13.92 -3.19
C ILE A 29 26.64 -14.36 -3.76
N MET A 30 27.05 -13.81 -4.91
CA MET A 30 28.35 -14.14 -5.50
C MET A 30 29.53 -13.75 -4.59
N ILE A 31 29.48 -12.59 -3.94
CA ILE A 31 30.54 -12.16 -2.99
C ILE A 31 30.58 -13.09 -1.79
N ALA A 32 29.42 -13.52 -1.27
CA ALA A 32 29.36 -14.47 -0.17
C ALA A 32 30.01 -15.81 -0.54
N GLU A 33 29.72 -16.36 -1.72
CA GLU A 33 30.35 -17.59 -2.21
C GLU A 33 31.87 -17.46 -2.33
N ILE A 34 32.36 -16.37 -2.95
CA ILE A 34 33.81 -16.13 -3.07
C ILE A 34 34.46 -15.92 -1.68
N ALA A 35 33.72 -15.35 -0.73
CA ALA A 35 34.20 -15.19 0.64
C ALA A 35 34.34 -16.53 1.36
N VAL A 36 33.40 -17.45 1.15
CA VAL A 36 33.44 -18.82 1.69
C VAL A 36 34.68 -19.54 1.17
N PHE A 37 34.95 -19.49 -0.14
CA PHE A 37 36.15 -20.10 -0.72
C PHE A 37 37.46 -19.54 -0.12
N GLY A 38 37.49 -18.27 0.25
CA GLY A 38 38.64 -17.67 0.91
C GLY A 38 38.79 -17.98 2.40
N ILE A 39 37.78 -18.61 3.02
CA ILE A 39 37.82 -19.06 4.42
C ILE A 39 38.08 -20.58 4.48
N GLU A 40 37.65 -21.34 3.47
CA GLU A 40 37.70 -22.81 3.44
C GLU A 40 39.13 -23.37 3.44
N ASP A 41 40.07 -22.75 2.72
CA ASP A 41 41.45 -23.22 2.63
C ASP A 41 42.45 -22.14 3.09
N ALA A 42 42.99 -22.32 4.30
CA ALA A 42 43.94 -21.39 4.91
C ALA A 42 45.33 -21.38 4.24
N HIS A 43 45.63 -22.36 3.37
CA HIS A 43 46.93 -22.45 2.70
C HIS A 43 46.96 -21.72 1.36
N LYS A 44 45.79 -21.39 0.80
CA LYS A 44 45.72 -20.58 -0.41
C LYS A 44 45.90 -19.10 -0.09
N PRO A 45 46.70 -18.39 -0.89
CA PRO A 45 46.91 -16.98 -0.67
C PRO A 45 45.62 -16.18 -0.93
N LEU A 46 45.28 -15.26 -0.02
CA LEU A 46 44.01 -14.50 -0.02
C LEU A 46 43.73 -13.68 -1.30
N TRP A 47 44.75 -13.43 -2.13
CA TRP A 47 44.57 -12.71 -3.39
C TRP A 47 43.70 -13.49 -4.38
N GLU A 48 43.71 -14.83 -4.31
CA GLU A 48 42.87 -15.68 -5.16
C GLU A 48 41.38 -15.38 -4.98
N CYS A 49 40.98 -14.88 -3.80
CA CYS A 49 39.61 -14.46 -3.51
C CYS A 49 39.43 -12.94 -3.64
N LEU A 50 40.46 -12.16 -3.28
CA LEU A 50 40.39 -10.69 -3.32
C LEU A 50 40.31 -10.15 -4.75
N VAL A 51 41.02 -10.75 -5.71
CA VAL A 51 41.02 -10.30 -7.11
C VAL A 51 39.65 -10.49 -7.76
N PRO A 52 39.00 -11.68 -7.71
CA PRO A 52 37.64 -11.84 -8.22
C PRO A 52 36.63 -10.91 -7.55
N MET A 53 36.73 -10.70 -6.22
CA MET A 53 35.87 -9.73 -5.52
C MET A 53 36.05 -8.31 -6.04
N ALA A 54 37.30 -7.85 -6.21
CA ALA A 54 37.60 -6.53 -6.74
C ALA A 54 37.09 -6.35 -8.18
N VAL A 55 37.25 -7.39 -9.01
CA VAL A 55 36.72 -7.40 -10.38
C VAL A 55 35.19 -7.29 -10.38
N LEU A 56 34.49 -8.03 -9.52
CA LEU A 56 33.04 -7.93 -9.37
C LEU A 56 32.62 -6.53 -8.93
N VAL A 57 33.31 -5.90 -7.97
CA VAL A 57 33.04 -4.52 -7.55
C VAL A 57 33.22 -3.54 -8.71
N LEU A 58 34.30 -3.69 -9.49
CA LEU A 58 34.55 -2.84 -10.66
C LEU A 58 33.45 -3.00 -11.71
N ILE A 59 33.02 -4.24 -11.99
CA ILE A 59 31.89 -4.52 -12.90
C ILE A 59 30.60 -3.88 -12.35
N GLN A 60 30.30 -4.03 -11.06
CA GLN A 60 29.15 -3.40 -10.42
C GLN A 60 29.16 -1.88 -10.61
N ILE A 61 30.27 -1.21 -10.27
CA ILE A 61 30.41 0.25 -10.40
C ILE A 61 30.27 0.67 -11.88
N ALA A 62 30.89 -0.08 -12.79
CA ALA A 62 30.80 0.18 -14.23
C ALA A 62 29.35 0.06 -14.75
N LEU A 63 28.63 -1.01 -14.35
CA LEU A 63 27.23 -1.20 -14.69
C LEU A 63 26.35 -0.08 -14.11
N ALA A 64 26.61 0.35 -12.88
CA ALA A 64 25.89 1.47 -12.27
C ALA A 64 26.09 2.77 -13.05
N ILE A 65 27.34 3.12 -13.39
CA ILE A 65 27.65 4.31 -14.20
C ILE A 65 27.00 4.20 -15.59
N LEU A 66 27.06 3.02 -16.21
CA LEU A 66 26.50 2.77 -17.53
C LEU A 66 24.97 2.85 -17.53
N ALA A 67 24.31 2.34 -16.49
CA ALA A 67 22.87 2.48 -16.29
C ALA A 67 22.47 3.95 -16.10
N MET A 68 23.25 4.74 -15.36
CA MET A 68 22.99 6.18 -15.22
C MET A 68 23.16 6.94 -16.54
N LYS A 69 24.12 6.56 -17.38
CA LYS A 69 24.36 7.21 -18.68
C LYS A 69 23.33 6.81 -19.73
N ASN A 70 22.86 5.56 -19.71
CA ASN A 70 21.94 5.04 -20.74
C ASN A 70 20.60 4.60 -20.14
N ARG A 71 19.55 5.39 -20.42
CA ARG A 71 18.17 5.09 -20.00
C ARG A 71 17.67 3.72 -20.47
N ARG A 72 18.18 3.15 -21.57
CA ARG A 72 17.77 1.80 -22.00
C ARG A 72 18.32 0.72 -21.07
N ILE A 73 19.57 0.88 -20.65
CA ILE A 73 20.21 -0.02 -19.70
C ILE A 73 19.46 0.11 -18.37
N ARG A 74 19.31 1.32 -17.83
CA ARG A 74 18.48 1.51 -16.63
C ARG A 74 17.10 0.84 -16.73
N ARG A 75 16.38 0.98 -17.84
CA ARG A 75 15.06 0.35 -18.03
C ARG A 75 15.08 -1.17 -18.18
N PHE A 76 16.17 -1.74 -18.69
CA PHE A 76 16.33 -3.20 -18.78
C PHE A 76 16.64 -3.82 -17.41
N PHE A 77 17.45 -3.13 -16.61
CA PHE A 77 17.91 -3.61 -15.31
C PHE A 77 16.94 -3.26 -14.16
N ASP A 78 16.46 -2.01 -14.09
CA ASP A 78 15.55 -1.53 -13.03
C ASP A 78 14.06 -1.62 -13.40
N GLY A 79 13.73 -2.03 -14.64
CA GLY A 79 12.35 -2.11 -15.13
C GLY A 79 11.75 -0.76 -15.54
N ASN A 80 10.45 -0.78 -15.88
CA ASN A 80 9.66 0.42 -16.20
C ASN A 80 8.44 0.49 -15.29
N PRO A 81 8.10 1.68 -14.75
CA PRO A 81 6.81 1.88 -14.13
C PRO A 81 5.70 1.68 -15.17
N SER A 82 4.58 1.12 -14.75
CA SER A 82 3.42 0.87 -15.60
C SER A 82 2.18 1.55 -15.04
N PHE A 83 1.43 2.25 -15.90
CA PHE A 83 0.19 2.90 -15.50
C PHE A 83 -0.94 1.89 -15.48
N ILE A 84 -1.32 1.44 -14.29
CA ILE A 84 -2.43 0.50 -14.05
C ILE A 84 -3.78 1.23 -14.10
N ILE A 85 -3.85 2.44 -13.53
CA ILE A 85 -4.99 3.34 -13.71
C ILE A 85 -4.46 4.61 -14.37
N ASN A 86 -5.07 5.00 -15.49
CA ASN A 86 -4.72 6.20 -16.22
C ASN A 86 -5.97 7.06 -16.40
N GLN A 87 -5.95 8.29 -15.88
CA GLN A 87 -7.09 9.21 -15.94
C GLN A 87 -8.40 8.60 -15.41
N GLY A 88 -8.31 7.80 -14.34
CA GLY A 88 -9.44 7.12 -13.71
C GLY A 88 -10.01 5.92 -14.46
N GLN A 89 -9.33 5.44 -15.51
CA GLN A 89 -9.67 4.22 -16.25
C GLN A 89 -8.63 3.14 -16.00
N LEU A 90 -9.07 1.88 -15.89
CA LEU A 90 -8.19 0.73 -15.69
C LEU A 90 -7.53 0.35 -17.02
N ASN A 91 -6.20 0.31 -17.04
CA ASN A 91 -5.44 -0.10 -18.22
C ASN A 91 -5.21 -1.62 -18.22
N ARG A 92 -6.11 -2.36 -18.86
CA ARG A 92 -6.08 -3.83 -18.89
C ARG A 92 -4.85 -4.40 -19.57
N GLU A 93 -4.43 -3.76 -20.65
CA GLU A 93 -3.28 -4.25 -21.40
C GLU A 93 -2.04 -4.26 -20.53
N GLU A 94 -1.85 -3.19 -19.75
CA GLU A 94 -0.76 -3.07 -18.79
C GLU A 94 -0.92 -4.04 -17.62
N MET A 95 -2.11 -4.15 -17.01
CA MET A 95 -2.38 -5.16 -15.97
C MET A 95 -2.04 -6.58 -16.43
N ARG A 96 -2.43 -6.96 -17.65
CA ARG A 96 -2.13 -8.27 -18.24
C ARG A 96 -0.64 -8.45 -18.52
N LYS A 97 0.04 -7.42 -19.04
CA LYS A 97 1.50 -7.47 -19.29
C LYS A 97 2.29 -7.65 -17.99
N GLN A 98 1.87 -6.96 -16.93
CA GLN A 98 2.49 -7.04 -15.61
C GLN A 98 2.00 -8.22 -14.76
N ARG A 99 1.06 -9.03 -15.28
CA ARG A 99 0.41 -10.14 -14.54
C ARG A 99 -0.19 -9.67 -13.20
N TYR A 100 -0.66 -8.44 -13.17
CA TYR A 100 -1.20 -7.78 -11.98
C TYR A 100 -2.72 -7.86 -12.02
N ASN A 101 -3.32 -8.56 -11.06
CA ASN A 101 -4.74 -8.84 -11.08
C ASN A 101 -5.55 -7.70 -10.43
N LEU A 102 -6.85 -7.67 -10.72
CA LEU A 102 -7.76 -6.70 -10.10
C LEU A 102 -7.84 -6.88 -8.57
N ASP A 103 -7.72 -8.12 -8.09
CA ASP A 103 -7.67 -8.41 -6.66
C ASP A 103 -6.44 -7.79 -5.99
N ASP A 104 -5.26 -7.86 -6.65
CA ASP A 104 -4.02 -7.24 -6.17
C ASP A 104 -4.14 -5.71 -6.15
N LEU A 105 -4.75 -5.14 -7.19
CA LEU A 105 -5.04 -3.70 -7.25
C LEU A 105 -5.93 -3.26 -6.11
N MET A 106 -7.04 -3.96 -5.88
CA MET A 106 -7.97 -3.64 -4.80
C MET A 106 -7.32 -3.81 -3.41
N LEU A 107 -6.46 -4.81 -3.25
CA LEU A 107 -5.71 -5.03 -2.01
C LEU A 107 -4.76 -3.87 -1.74
N GLN A 108 -3.94 -3.48 -2.72
CA GLN A 108 -2.96 -2.40 -2.54
C GLN A 108 -3.61 -1.02 -2.39
N LEU A 109 -4.75 -0.77 -3.06
CA LEU A 109 -5.55 0.44 -2.82
C LEU A 109 -6.05 0.47 -1.37
N ARG A 110 -6.56 -0.65 -0.86
CA ARG A 110 -7.04 -0.76 0.52
C ARG A 110 -5.93 -0.58 1.55
N GLU A 111 -4.75 -1.14 1.30
CA GLU A 111 -3.57 -0.92 2.17
C GLU A 111 -3.22 0.57 2.29
N GLN A 112 -3.53 1.37 1.27
CA GLN A 112 -3.35 2.82 1.26
C GLN A 112 -4.56 3.61 1.78
N GLY A 113 -5.57 2.93 2.34
CA GLY A 113 -6.81 3.56 2.83
C GLY A 113 -7.74 4.03 1.71
N ILE A 114 -7.50 3.61 0.48
CA ILE A 114 -8.33 3.94 -0.67
C ILE A 114 -9.29 2.77 -0.89
N ASP A 115 -10.52 2.95 -0.46
CA ASP A 115 -11.53 1.91 -0.58
C ASP A 115 -11.91 1.68 -2.04
N SER A 116 -11.93 2.74 -2.84
CA SER A 116 -12.57 2.77 -4.15
C SER A 116 -11.63 3.17 -5.29
N VAL A 117 -11.61 2.36 -6.35
CA VAL A 117 -10.94 2.65 -7.64
C VAL A 117 -11.44 3.97 -8.25
N GLN A 118 -12.67 4.38 -7.94
CA GLN A 118 -13.29 5.59 -8.50
C GLN A 118 -12.57 6.86 -8.11
N GLU A 119 -11.98 6.86 -6.92
CA GLU A 119 -11.33 8.01 -6.32
C GLU A 119 -9.92 8.19 -6.87
N VAL A 120 -9.42 7.23 -7.66
CA VAL A 120 -8.07 7.23 -8.23
C VAL A 120 -8.03 7.89 -9.60
N GLN A 121 -7.18 8.90 -9.76
CA GLN A 121 -6.85 9.54 -11.04
C GLN A 121 -5.74 8.76 -11.76
N PHE A 122 -4.66 8.42 -11.05
CA PHE A 122 -3.54 7.65 -11.58
C PHE A 122 -3.10 6.60 -10.57
N ALA A 123 -2.80 5.39 -11.05
CA ALA A 123 -2.12 4.37 -10.26
C ALA A 123 -0.96 3.81 -11.08
N ILE A 124 0.25 3.91 -10.51
CA ILE A 124 1.51 3.55 -11.14
C ILE A 124 2.08 2.36 -10.39
N LEU A 125 2.20 1.23 -11.07
CA LEU A 125 2.89 0.05 -10.55
C LEU A 125 4.37 0.21 -10.83
N GLU A 126 5.15 0.39 -9.78
CA GLU A 126 6.60 0.45 -9.83
C GLU A 126 7.20 -0.94 -10.09
N PRO A 127 8.43 -1.04 -10.66
CA PRO A 127 9.12 -2.31 -10.86
C PRO A 127 9.36 -3.11 -9.58
N THR A 128 9.34 -2.45 -8.43
CA THR A 128 9.41 -3.08 -7.10
C THR A 128 8.14 -3.83 -6.73
N GLY A 129 7.05 -3.70 -7.50
CA GLY A 129 5.71 -4.22 -7.18
C GLY A 129 4.87 -3.28 -6.31
N LYS A 130 5.42 -2.14 -5.91
CA LYS A 130 4.71 -1.12 -5.14
C LYS A 130 3.78 -0.31 -6.05
N LEU A 131 2.53 -0.16 -5.64
CA LEU A 131 1.59 0.75 -6.30
C LEU A 131 1.69 2.15 -5.69
N THR A 132 1.85 3.16 -6.54
CA THR A 132 1.76 4.56 -6.16
C THR A 132 0.46 5.13 -6.71
N VAL A 133 -0.32 5.80 -5.86
CA VAL A 133 -1.69 6.19 -6.21
C VAL A 133 -1.86 7.71 -6.05
N PHE A 134 -2.50 8.31 -7.05
CA PHE A 134 -2.87 9.72 -7.07
C PHE A 134 -4.40 9.80 -7.17
N LEU A 135 -5.02 10.48 -6.22
CA LEU A 135 -6.47 10.64 -6.15
C LEU A 135 -6.97 11.71 -7.13
N LYS A 136 -8.24 11.60 -7.53
CA LYS A 136 -8.93 12.64 -8.28
C LYS A 136 -9.12 13.84 -7.37
N GLU A 137 -8.82 15.02 -7.89
CA GLU A 137 -9.12 16.28 -7.19
C GLU A 137 -10.64 16.37 -6.99
N HIS A 138 -11.09 16.22 -5.75
CA HIS A 138 -12.48 16.44 -5.42
C HIS A 138 -12.75 17.94 -5.51
N ALA A 139 -13.56 18.34 -6.50
CA ALA A 139 -14.16 19.67 -6.54
C ALA A 139 -15.06 19.86 -5.31
N GLY A 140 -14.45 20.27 -4.19
CA GLY A 140 -15.11 20.45 -2.90
C GLY A 140 -14.39 19.85 -1.71
N ASN A 141 -13.08 20.06 -1.55
CA ASN A 141 -12.50 20.58 -0.31
C ASN A 141 -11.02 20.91 -0.57
N SER A 142 -10.70 22.20 -0.63
CA SER A 142 -9.33 22.67 -0.48
C SER A 142 -8.85 22.26 0.90
N ASP A 143 -7.86 21.37 0.98
CA ASP A 143 -6.82 21.35 2.02
C ASP A 143 -5.84 20.19 1.72
N GLY A 144 -4.59 20.57 1.46
CA GLY A 144 -3.42 19.74 1.78
C GLY A 144 -3.15 18.51 0.91
N GLU A 145 -2.32 18.71 -0.09
CA GLU A 145 -1.54 17.67 -0.77
C GLU A 145 -0.84 16.73 0.24
N GLN A 146 -1.27 15.46 0.29
CA GLN A 146 -0.49 14.38 0.89
C GLN A 146 -0.21 13.30 -0.15
N ILE A 147 1.04 13.31 -0.62
CA ILE A 147 1.66 12.18 -1.28
C ILE A 147 1.86 11.10 -0.21
N VAL A 148 0.95 10.12 -0.15
CA VAL A 148 1.09 8.96 0.73
C VAL A 148 2.05 7.98 0.04
N SER A 149 3.35 8.21 0.20
CA SER A 149 4.35 7.21 -0.14
C SER A 149 4.53 6.28 1.06
N SER A 150 4.30 4.97 0.88
CA SER A 150 4.53 3.97 1.94
C SER A 150 5.99 4.04 2.42
N THR A 151 6.19 4.49 3.65
CA THR A 151 7.40 4.28 4.43
C THR A 151 7.22 2.98 5.18
N GLU A 152 8.09 2.02 4.94
CA GLU A 152 8.33 0.89 5.84
C GLU A 152 9.57 1.23 6.70
N ASP A 153 9.65 0.59 7.88
CA ASP A 153 10.64 0.71 8.97
C ASP A 153 10.22 1.68 10.11
N ALA A 154 10.28 1.37 11.41
CA ALA A 154 10.69 0.17 12.15
C ALA A 154 10.24 0.27 13.62
N GLU A 155 10.16 -0.87 14.30
CA GLU A 155 10.14 -1.00 15.76
C GLU A 155 11.44 -0.50 16.43
N SER A 156 11.29 -0.17 17.72
CA SER A 156 12.30 -0.19 18.79
C SER A 156 13.11 1.09 19.06
N ALA A 157 12.65 1.86 20.05
CA ALA A 157 13.43 2.20 21.26
C ALA A 157 12.62 3.17 22.15
N ALA A 158 11.98 2.64 23.20
CA ALA A 158 11.49 3.45 24.31
C ALA A 158 12.54 3.49 25.42
N HIS A 159 13.18 4.65 25.58
CA HIS A 159 13.93 5.02 26.78
C HIS A 159 13.21 6.21 27.42
N SER A 160 12.58 5.96 28.56
CA SER A 160 11.84 6.96 29.34
C SER A 160 12.76 7.65 30.35
N THR A 161 12.78 8.98 30.38
CA THR A 161 13.29 9.77 31.51
C THR A 161 12.52 11.10 31.57
N THR A 162 11.68 11.20 32.62
CA THR A 162 11.46 12.38 33.49
C THR A 162 10.80 13.66 32.95
N GLN A 163 9.60 13.94 33.50
CA GLN A 163 8.99 15.19 34.04
C GLN A 163 9.68 16.57 33.78
N PRO A 164 8.99 17.75 33.83
CA PRO A 164 7.95 18.08 34.84
C PRO A 164 6.81 19.08 34.51
N SER A 165 5.92 19.22 35.50
CA SER A 165 5.34 20.46 36.09
C SER A 165 4.09 21.12 35.45
N THR A 166 2.94 21.12 36.17
CA THR A 166 2.31 22.25 36.93
C THR A 166 1.80 23.39 36.04
N SER A 167 0.58 23.95 36.11
CA SER A 167 -0.29 24.29 37.24
C SER A 167 -1.63 24.86 36.75
N MET A 168 -2.70 24.66 37.55
CA MET A 168 -3.82 25.58 37.89
C MET A 168 -4.40 26.56 36.84
N SER A 169 -5.73 26.58 36.68
CA SER A 169 -6.62 27.51 37.43
C SER A 169 -8.10 27.42 36.99
N GLN A 170 -9.00 27.33 37.97
CA GLN A 170 -10.31 28.00 38.19
C GLN A 170 -11.18 28.41 36.98
N LYS A 171 -12.52 28.51 37.03
CA LYS A 171 -13.65 28.22 37.94
C LYS A 171 -14.85 28.93 37.28
N ASN A 172 -16.06 28.33 37.31
CA ASN A 172 -17.42 28.94 37.36
C ASN A 172 -18.40 28.02 36.63
N THR A 173 -19.30 27.29 37.32
CA THR A 173 -20.59 27.70 37.91
C THR A 173 -21.59 28.26 36.89
N ASP A 174 -22.60 27.46 36.55
CA ASP A 174 -24.05 27.72 36.70
C ASP A 174 -24.79 26.69 35.82
N ASN A 175 -25.35 25.62 36.40
CA ASN A 175 -26.67 25.47 37.02
C ASN A 175 -27.83 25.31 36.00
N GLU A 176 -28.70 24.33 36.29
CA GLU A 176 -30.04 24.06 35.72
C GLU A 176 -30.11 23.26 34.40
N MET A 177 -30.99 22.27 34.20
CA MET A 177 -31.99 21.61 35.05
C MET A 177 -32.41 20.30 34.36
N SER A 178 -32.69 19.30 35.20
CA SER A 178 -32.99 17.90 34.94
C SER A 178 -34.24 17.62 34.10
N THR A 179 -34.24 16.51 33.35
CA THR A 179 -35.37 15.57 33.38
C THR A 179 -34.88 14.15 33.05
N GLU A 180 -34.69 13.35 34.10
CA GLU A 180 -34.53 11.89 33.99
C GLU A 180 -35.80 11.25 34.58
N ILE A 181 -36.42 10.34 33.83
CA ILE A 181 -37.42 9.40 34.36
C ILE A 181 -36.68 8.12 34.73
N ALA A 182 -36.78 7.79 36.01
CA ALA A 182 -36.14 6.68 36.68
C ALA A 182 -36.61 5.30 36.20
N TYR A 183 -35.69 4.34 36.24
CA TYR A 183 -36.01 2.97 36.64
C TYR A 183 -35.07 2.55 37.78
N ASN A 184 -35.70 2.05 38.83
CA ASN A 184 -35.13 1.77 40.15
C ASN A 184 -34.92 0.25 40.30
N THR A 185 -33.74 -0.17 40.75
CA THR A 185 -33.56 -1.44 41.48
C THR A 185 -32.41 -1.30 42.49
N ASN A 186 -32.77 -1.36 43.76
CA ASN A 186 -31.87 -1.45 44.89
C ASN A 186 -31.45 -2.90 45.13
N THR A 187 -30.14 -3.18 45.21
CA THR A 187 -29.61 -4.25 46.07
C THR A 187 -28.28 -3.81 46.67
N SER A 188 -28.12 -4.11 47.95
CA SER A 188 -27.18 -3.59 48.94
C SER A 188 -25.78 -4.20 48.95
N ASN A 189 -24.86 -3.41 49.53
CA ASN A 189 -23.63 -3.73 50.27
C ASN A 189 -22.29 -3.93 49.53
N GLY A 190 -21.33 -3.07 49.92
CA GLY A 190 -20.01 -3.55 50.36
C GLY A 190 -18.79 -3.17 49.52
N SER A 191 -17.94 -2.34 50.11
CA SER A 191 -16.47 -2.26 49.90
C SER A 191 -15.92 -1.72 48.57
N ARG A 192 -15.43 -0.48 48.69
CA ARG A 192 -14.52 0.28 47.82
C ARG A 192 -13.34 -0.52 47.27
N MET A 193 -13.22 -0.58 45.95
CA MET A 193 -11.98 -0.73 45.19
C MET A 193 -12.09 0.19 43.97
N ALA A 194 -11.11 1.07 43.79
CA ALA A 194 -11.09 2.13 42.80
C ALA A 194 -11.07 1.55 41.37
N LYS A 195 -12.06 1.92 40.55
CA LYS A 195 -11.98 1.80 39.09
C LYS A 195 -11.26 3.04 38.60
N GLU A 196 -10.07 2.85 38.03
CA GLU A 196 -9.44 3.83 37.17
C GLU A 196 -10.38 4.06 35.99
N ASP A 197 -10.90 5.29 35.88
CA ASP A 197 -11.74 5.70 34.77
C ASP A 197 -10.92 5.60 33.49
N LEU A 198 -11.28 4.67 32.60
CA LEU A 198 -10.76 4.66 31.24
C LEU A 198 -11.03 6.05 30.63
N PRO A 199 -10.06 6.67 29.92
CA PRO A 199 -10.34 7.90 29.20
C PRO A 199 -11.50 7.63 28.25
N VAL A 200 -12.59 8.37 28.44
CA VAL A 200 -13.70 8.42 27.48
C VAL A 200 -13.09 8.97 26.20
N LEU A 201 -12.88 8.08 25.23
CA LEU A 201 -12.47 8.49 23.89
C LEU A 201 -13.58 9.39 23.37
N GLU A 202 -13.29 10.69 23.20
CA GLU A 202 -14.15 11.58 22.43
C GLU A 202 -14.46 10.89 21.11
N HIS A 203 -15.75 10.64 20.85
CA HIS A 203 -16.17 10.07 19.58
C HIS A 203 -15.66 11.00 18.48
N PRO A 204 -14.70 10.59 17.61
CA PRO A 204 -14.40 11.42 16.46
C PRO A 204 -15.71 11.49 15.67
N ASP A 205 -16.24 12.70 15.46
CA ASP A 205 -17.50 13.01 14.76
C ASP A 205 -17.57 12.47 13.32
N ARG A 206 -16.59 11.68 12.89
CA ARG A 206 -16.52 11.03 11.57
C ARG A 206 -15.86 9.66 11.64
N ILE A 207 -16.37 8.74 12.47
CA ILE A 207 -16.21 7.31 12.15
C ILE A 207 -17.10 7.02 10.94
N LYS A 208 -16.59 7.27 9.74
CA LYS A 208 -17.22 6.77 8.53
C LYS A 208 -16.91 5.27 8.49
N PHE A 209 -17.89 4.45 8.87
CA PHE A 209 -17.89 3.04 8.54
C PHE A 209 -18.05 2.93 7.02
N THR A 210 -16.97 3.16 6.28
CA THR A 210 -16.92 2.90 4.85
C THR A 210 -16.83 1.39 4.72
N SER A 211 -17.94 0.74 4.36
CA SER A 211 -17.80 -0.63 3.89
C SER A 211 -17.00 -0.59 2.60
N LEU A 212 -16.05 -1.51 2.49
CA LEU A 212 -15.24 -1.71 1.30
C LEU A 212 -16.18 -1.85 0.09
N PRO A 213 -15.94 -1.13 -1.02
CA PRO A 213 -16.78 -1.26 -2.19
C PRO A 213 -16.75 -2.70 -2.67
N LEU A 214 -17.95 -3.19 -2.91
CA LEU A 214 -18.18 -4.58 -3.19
C LEU A 214 -18.13 -4.78 -4.71
N PRO A 215 -17.24 -5.64 -5.23
CA PRO A 215 -17.19 -5.91 -6.65
C PRO A 215 -18.42 -6.70 -7.08
N LEU A 216 -19.16 -6.18 -8.06
CA LEU A 216 -20.37 -6.79 -8.62
C LEU A 216 -20.10 -7.49 -9.95
N ILE A 217 -19.13 -7.00 -10.73
CA ILE A 217 -18.67 -7.61 -11.98
C ILE A 217 -17.14 -7.59 -11.99
N MET A 218 -16.53 -8.72 -12.32
CA MET A 218 -15.09 -8.84 -12.59
C MET A 218 -14.87 -9.67 -13.86
N ASP A 219 -14.12 -9.14 -14.83
CA ASP A 219 -13.84 -9.75 -16.13
C ASP A 219 -15.09 -10.25 -16.86
N GLY A 220 -16.15 -9.46 -16.87
CA GLY A 220 -17.41 -9.82 -17.52
C GLY A 220 -18.25 -10.87 -16.80
N ARG A 221 -17.82 -11.33 -15.60
CA ARG A 221 -18.55 -12.28 -14.76
C ARG A 221 -19.20 -11.56 -13.59
N VAL A 222 -20.48 -11.87 -13.37
CA VAL A 222 -21.25 -11.34 -12.24
C VAL A 222 -20.88 -12.06 -10.95
N MET A 223 -20.70 -11.31 -9.88
CA MET A 223 -20.41 -11.82 -8.54
C MET A 223 -21.72 -11.99 -7.75
N ASP A 224 -22.39 -13.14 -7.91
CA ASP A 224 -23.72 -13.38 -7.32
C ASP A 224 -23.72 -13.32 -5.79
N SER A 225 -22.70 -13.90 -5.15
CA SER A 225 -22.53 -13.85 -3.69
C SER A 225 -22.43 -12.41 -3.17
N ASN A 226 -21.94 -11.48 -3.99
CA ASN A 226 -21.87 -10.07 -3.64
C ASN A 226 -23.18 -9.34 -3.91
N LEU A 227 -23.94 -9.74 -4.94
CA LEU A 227 -25.30 -9.25 -5.16
C LEU A 227 -26.26 -9.66 -4.03
N GLU A 228 -26.14 -10.88 -3.53
CA GLU A 228 -26.90 -11.37 -2.39
C GLU A 228 -26.62 -10.57 -1.11
N LYS A 229 -25.35 -10.24 -0.84
CA LYS A 229 -24.95 -9.40 0.32
C LYS A 229 -25.56 -8.00 0.32
N ILE A 230 -25.89 -7.48 -0.85
CA ILE A 230 -26.54 -6.16 -1.00
C ILE A 230 -28.04 -6.27 -1.31
N GLU A 231 -28.59 -7.49 -1.24
CA GLU A 231 -29.99 -7.81 -1.53
C GLU A 231 -30.45 -7.28 -2.90
N LYS A 232 -29.55 -7.34 -3.91
CA LYS A 232 -29.84 -6.93 -5.29
C LYS A 232 -29.87 -8.12 -6.22
N THR A 233 -30.54 -7.94 -7.34
CA THR A 233 -30.67 -8.96 -8.38
C THR A 233 -29.78 -8.64 -9.58
N ARG A 234 -29.49 -9.66 -10.39
CA ARG A 234 -28.85 -9.47 -11.71
C ARG A 234 -29.63 -8.49 -12.59
N PHE A 235 -30.96 -8.46 -12.48
CA PHE A 235 -31.81 -7.51 -13.21
C PHE A 235 -31.52 -6.06 -12.81
N TRP A 236 -31.43 -5.80 -11.50
CA TRP A 236 -31.03 -4.49 -10.99
C TRP A 236 -29.65 -4.10 -11.52
N LEU A 237 -28.66 -5.00 -11.46
CA LEU A 237 -27.31 -4.74 -11.96
C LEU A 237 -27.31 -4.43 -13.46
N LYS A 238 -28.11 -5.15 -14.25
CA LYS A 238 -28.25 -4.91 -15.69
C LYS A 238 -28.73 -3.49 -15.99
N ASN A 239 -29.73 -3.00 -15.26
CA ASN A 239 -30.22 -1.63 -15.40
C ASN A 239 -29.13 -0.59 -15.08
N GLN A 240 -28.33 -0.84 -14.03
CA GLN A 240 -27.26 0.08 -13.62
C GLN A 240 -26.14 0.19 -14.66
N ILE A 241 -25.69 -0.94 -15.21
CA ILE A 241 -24.62 -0.92 -16.23
C ILE A 241 -25.11 -0.29 -17.55
N GLN A 242 -26.39 -0.47 -17.90
CA GLN A 242 -27.00 0.13 -19.10
C GLN A 242 -27.06 1.65 -19.00
N GLN A 243 -27.36 2.21 -17.83
CA GLN A 243 -27.31 3.65 -17.59
C GLN A 243 -25.91 4.24 -17.74
N LYS A 244 -24.87 3.42 -17.57
CA LYS A 244 -23.45 3.79 -17.77
C LYS A 244 -22.93 3.45 -19.17
N GLY A 245 -23.81 3.00 -20.07
CA GLY A 245 -23.50 2.74 -21.48
C GLY A 245 -22.89 1.37 -21.79
N ALA A 246 -23.11 0.36 -20.93
CA ALA A 246 -22.76 -1.04 -21.21
C ALA A 246 -24.04 -1.89 -21.40
N HIS A 247 -24.11 -2.70 -22.46
CA HIS A 247 -25.34 -3.42 -22.81
C HIS A 247 -25.46 -4.78 -22.14
N GLU A 248 -24.35 -5.53 -22.07
CA GLU A 248 -24.25 -6.83 -21.42
C GLU A 248 -23.21 -6.83 -20.29
N PHE A 249 -23.32 -7.79 -19.38
CA PHE A 249 -22.31 -7.98 -18.32
C PHE A 249 -20.92 -8.27 -18.89
N LYS A 250 -20.84 -8.95 -20.03
CA LYS A 250 -19.58 -9.25 -20.72
C LYS A 250 -18.85 -8.02 -21.25
N ASP A 251 -19.57 -6.91 -21.43
CA ASP A 251 -19.02 -5.63 -21.87
C ASP A 251 -18.46 -4.81 -20.69
N VAL A 252 -18.48 -5.36 -19.48
CA VAL A 252 -18.01 -4.70 -18.26
C VAL A 252 -16.87 -5.52 -17.68
N PHE A 253 -15.70 -4.91 -17.56
CA PHE A 253 -14.59 -5.57 -16.88
C PHE A 253 -14.68 -5.42 -15.39
N PHE A 254 -15.01 -4.23 -14.90
CA PHE A 254 -15.10 -4.00 -13.47
C PHE A 254 -16.33 -3.17 -13.15
N CYS A 255 -17.13 -3.67 -12.22
CA CYS A 255 -18.22 -2.94 -11.62
C CYS A 255 -18.12 -3.07 -10.11
N SER A 256 -18.16 -1.96 -9.39
CA SER A 256 -18.20 -1.94 -7.93
C SER A 256 -19.28 -1.01 -7.43
N ILE A 257 -19.80 -1.31 -6.24
CA ILE A 257 -20.70 -0.41 -5.49
C ILE A 257 -20.08 -0.10 -4.13
N ASP A 258 -20.04 1.18 -3.76
CA ASP A 258 -19.62 1.59 -2.42
C ASP A 258 -20.79 1.62 -1.42
N HIS A 259 -20.49 1.81 -0.13
CA HIS A 259 -21.48 1.98 0.93
C HIS A 259 -22.45 3.16 0.73
N ARG A 260 -22.12 4.12 -0.15
CA ARG A 260 -22.97 5.27 -0.49
C ARG A 260 -23.90 4.96 -1.66
N GLY A 261 -23.85 3.74 -2.20
CA GLY A 261 -24.60 3.34 -3.39
C GLY A 261 -24.05 3.91 -4.69
N ARG A 262 -22.84 4.50 -4.69
CA ARG A 262 -22.20 4.96 -5.93
C ARG A 262 -21.68 3.74 -6.69
N ILE A 263 -22.12 3.62 -7.93
CA ILE A 263 -21.72 2.55 -8.83
C ILE A 263 -20.65 3.06 -9.79
N PHE A 264 -19.59 2.30 -9.88
CA PHE A 264 -18.57 2.44 -10.90
C PHE A 264 -18.69 1.34 -11.92
N VAL A 265 -18.54 1.72 -13.18
CA VAL A 265 -18.56 0.80 -14.30
C VAL A 265 -17.39 1.16 -15.20
N ASP A 266 -16.47 0.21 -15.31
CA ASP A 266 -15.36 0.25 -16.25
C ASP A 266 -15.65 -0.75 -17.38
N LYS A 267 -15.83 -0.20 -18.58
CA LYS A 267 -16.27 -0.96 -19.77
C LYS A 267 -15.11 -1.72 -20.38
N MET A 268 -15.36 -2.90 -20.90
CA MET A 268 -14.37 -3.67 -21.64
C MET A 268 -13.93 -2.90 -22.89
N ASP A 269 -12.62 -2.82 -23.13
CA ASP A 269 -12.12 -2.23 -24.37
C ASP A 269 -12.64 -3.05 -25.56
N PRO A 270 -13.04 -2.39 -26.67
CA PRO A 270 -13.36 -3.10 -27.89
C PRO A 270 -12.14 -3.91 -28.31
N LYS A 271 -12.34 -5.21 -28.56
CA LYS A 271 -11.25 -6.07 -29.05
C LYS A 271 -10.67 -5.41 -30.30
N PRO A 272 -9.33 -5.24 -30.40
CA PRO A 272 -8.74 -4.73 -31.63
C PRO A 272 -9.16 -5.65 -32.77
N SER A 273 -9.76 -5.06 -33.80
CA SER A 273 -10.09 -5.77 -35.04
C SER A 273 -8.79 -6.36 -35.58
N ARG A 274 -8.69 -7.69 -35.51
CA ARG A 274 -7.59 -8.45 -36.12
C ARG A 274 -7.67 -8.38 -37.63
#